data_AF-A0AA37W601-F1
#
_entry.id   AF-A0AA37W601-F1
#
_cell.length_a   1.000
_cell.length_b   1.000
_cell.length_c   1.000
_cell.angle_alpha   90.00
_cell.angle_beta   90.00
_cell.angle_gamma   90.00
#
_symmetry.space_group_name_H-M   'P 1'
#
loop_
_entity.id
_entity.type
_entity.pdbx_description
1 polymer ?
#
loop_
_entity_poly.entity_id
_entity_poly.type
_entity_poly.pdbx_seq_one_letter_code
_entity_poly.pdbx_strand_id
1 'polypeptide(L)'
;MNKDSRLHYIDNLRSLALLLGIVFHAALAYSPFFSNIWFTADPSTHGLFDYITHTLHLFRMPLFFIIAGFCSALLIDKSSNARFLHHRSKHILLPFIVFLPLSFAVYYHALSFGAGIANPIPPIFAVFKVIKEPVVSTMHLWFLWNLFQFCLIHWLLKTTNLLGNKFDALSAHPLFMWVVLPIVLTFSLMGQSIPFPAPDKLTPQLWSYGFYGSFYWLGVGLNKKQQLIWSYNKYLWPLILGVALSLTAYFSLLPAAPSLDEVIAAATTGYFAAAGELHVLHVLSQGLSVILLTAITFLLGHRFLNHQSKLSRSISNASYWIYLIHVPVLIYIQMPLINTSWPVLVKFIVSVVVTLLIGQISYLLLVKNTWLGALLNGRQTKRKVIQSA
;
A
#
# COMPACT_ATOMS: atom_id res chain seq x y z
N MET A 1 24.22 -19.22 -8.22
CA MET A 1 23.03 -18.55 -8.79
C MET A 1 23.51 -17.36 -9.60
N ASN A 2 23.19 -17.29 -10.89
CA ASN A 2 23.68 -16.23 -11.78
C ASN A 2 23.23 -14.86 -11.25
N LYS A 3 24.19 -13.97 -10.93
CA LYS A 3 23.99 -12.62 -10.36
C LYS A 3 23.15 -11.69 -11.26
N ASP A 4 22.88 -12.13 -12.49
CA ASP A 4 22.19 -11.36 -13.54
C ASP A 4 20.76 -11.83 -13.84
N SER A 5 20.24 -12.83 -13.14
CA SER A 5 18.83 -13.23 -13.31
C SER A 5 17.88 -12.23 -12.62
N ARG A 6 16.98 -11.63 -13.39
CA ARG A 6 15.95 -10.73 -12.88
C ARG A 6 14.99 -11.50 -11.97
N LEU A 7 14.75 -11.01 -10.76
CA LEU A 7 13.86 -11.66 -9.79
C LEU A 7 12.40 -11.37 -10.16
N HIS A 8 11.82 -12.23 -11.01
CA HIS A 8 10.49 -12.04 -11.56
C HIS A 8 9.39 -11.99 -10.50
N TYR A 9 9.52 -12.78 -9.42
CA TYR A 9 8.55 -12.79 -8.33
C TYR A 9 8.43 -11.44 -7.62
N ILE A 10 9.50 -10.66 -7.50
CA ILE A 10 9.48 -9.33 -6.86
C ILE A 10 8.66 -8.35 -7.72
N ASP A 11 8.90 -8.35 -9.03
CA ASP A 11 8.15 -7.50 -9.95
C ASP A 11 6.67 -7.86 -9.99
N ASN A 12 6.37 -9.16 -10.00
CA ASN A 12 5.00 -9.66 -10.01
C ASN A 12 4.28 -9.41 -8.68
N LEU A 13 4.93 -9.64 -7.54
CA LEU A 13 4.39 -9.31 -6.22
C LEU A 13 4.06 -7.83 -6.10
N ARG A 14 4.96 -6.95 -6.54
CA ARG A 14 4.73 -5.50 -6.55
C ARG A 14 3.50 -5.15 -7.37
N SER A 15 3.37 -5.75 -8.55
CA SER A 15 2.27 -5.49 -9.47
C SER A 15 0.94 -6.01 -8.90
N LEU A 16 0.94 -7.21 -8.31
CA LEU A 16 -0.21 -7.79 -7.63
C LEU A 16 -0.66 -6.93 -6.46
N ALA A 17 0.25 -6.54 -5.57
CA ALA A 17 -0.06 -5.69 -4.41
C ALA A 17 -0.68 -4.35 -4.84
N LEU A 18 -0.28 -3.82 -6.00
CA LEU A 18 -0.82 -2.58 -6.55
C LEU A 18 -2.25 -2.76 -7.05
N LEU A 19 -2.50 -3.83 -7.81
CA LEU A 19 -3.84 -4.16 -8.28
C LEU A 19 -4.79 -4.44 -7.11
N LEU A 20 -4.32 -5.12 -6.06
CA LEU A 20 -5.06 -5.32 -4.82
C LEU A 20 -5.36 -3.99 -4.12
N GLY A 21 -4.55 -2.94 -4.30
CA GLY A 21 -4.87 -1.59 -3.83
C GLY A 21 -6.14 -1.02 -4.47
N ILE A 22 -6.38 -1.28 -5.75
CA ILE A 22 -7.57 -0.84 -6.47
C ILE A 22 -8.80 -1.60 -5.96
N VAL A 23 -8.67 -2.92 -5.77
CA VAL A 23 -9.69 -3.77 -5.16
C VAL A 23 -10.03 -3.27 -3.75
N PHE A 24 -9.01 -2.97 -2.95
CA PHE A 24 -9.18 -2.40 -1.62
C PHE A 24 -9.96 -1.08 -1.65
N HIS A 25 -9.52 -0.10 -2.45
CA HIS A 25 -10.18 1.21 -2.50
C HIS A 25 -11.59 1.16 -3.07
N ALA A 26 -11.84 0.30 -4.06
CA ALA A 26 -13.20 0.08 -4.58
C ALA A 26 -14.11 -0.56 -3.53
N ALA A 27 -13.60 -1.49 -2.73
CA ALA A 27 -14.36 -2.20 -1.71
C ALA A 27 -14.78 -1.30 -0.53
N LEU A 28 -14.02 -0.25 -0.22
CA LEU A 28 -14.34 0.71 0.85
C LEU A 28 -15.72 1.36 0.67
N ALA A 29 -16.16 1.57 -0.57
CA ALA A 29 -17.48 2.12 -0.88
C ALA A 29 -18.65 1.24 -0.40
N TYR A 30 -18.42 -0.06 -0.24
CA TYR A 30 -19.48 -1.05 0.01
C TYR A 30 -19.35 -1.74 1.37
N SER A 31 -18.40 -1.31 2.18
CA SER A 31 -18.10 -1.84 3.51
C SER A 31 -18.98 -1.14 4.56
N PRO A 32 -19.74 -1.89 5.38
CA PRO A 32 -20.43 -1.33 6.54
C PRO A 32 -19.49 -0.54 7.46
N PHE A 33 -18.29 -1.05 7.72
CA PHE A 33 -17.31 -0.41 8.61
C PHE A 33 -16.88 0.98 8.13
N PHE A 34 -16.69 1.15 6.81
CA PHE A 34 -16.18 2.40 6.23
C PHE A 34 -17.28 3.36 5.75
N SER A 35 -18.55 3.05 6.00
CA SER A 35 -19.71 3.83 5.54
C SER A 35 -19.69 5.32 5.93
N ASN A 36 -19.16 5.64 7.12
CA ASN A 36 -19.04 7.02 7.62
C ASN A 36 -17.71 7.70 7.27
N ILE A 37 -16.74 6.96 6.73
CA ILE A 37 -15.35 7.42 6.54
C ILE A 37 -15.04 7.64 5.05
N TRP A 38 -15.62 6.83 4.16
CA TRP A 38 -15.24 6.80 2.76
C TRP A 38 -16.09 7.74 1.89
N PHE A 39 -15.43 8.46 0.98
CA PHE A 39 -16.04 9.52 0.15
C PHE A 39 -16.96 9.03 -0.96
N THR A 40 -17.03 7.73 -1.22
CA THR A 40 -17.96 7.11 -2.17
C THR A 40 -18.81 6.03 -1.51
N ALA A 41 -18.99 6.11 -0.18
CA ALA A 41 -19.80 5.15 0.56
C ALA A 41 -21.22 5.05 -0.03
N ASP A 42 -21.58 3.86 -0.47
CA ASP A 42 -22.90 3.52 -0.98
C ASP A 42 -23.85 3.24 0.19
N PRO A 43 -25.13 3.67 0.13
CA PRO A 43 -26.11 3.33 1.16
C PRO A 43 -26.35 1.81 1.26
N SER A 44 -26.14 1.06 0.17
CA SER A 44 -26.23 -0.40 0.16
C SER A 44 -24.84 -1.01 0.41
N THR A 45 -24.67 -1.61 1.58
CA THR A 45 -23.42 -2.23 2.01
C THR A 45 -23.56 -3.74 2.23
N HIS A 46 -22.44 -4.45 2.32
CA HIS A 46 -22.45 -5.89 2.60
C HIS A 46 -21.20 -6.29 3.41
N GLY A 47 -21.36 -7.12 4.46
CA GLY A 47 -20.26 -7.49 5.38
C GLY A 47 -19.07 -8.18 4.71
N LEU A 48 -19.26 -8.82 3.55
CA LEU A 48 -18.16 -9.31 2.69
C LEU A 48 -17.08 -8.23 2.45
N PHE A 49 -17.49 -6.98 2.26
CA PHE A 49 -16.56 -5.90 1.97
C PHE A 49 -15.76 -5.46 3.21
N ASP A 50 -16.23 -5.71 4.43
CA ASP A 50 -15.39 -5.58 5.64
C ASP A 50 -14.28 -6.63 5.61
N TYR A 51 -14.61 -7.89 5.31
CA TYR A 51 -13.61 -8.95 5.19
C TYR A 51 -12.56 -8.63 4.11
N ILE A 52 -12.99 -8.15 2.93
CA ILE A 52 -12.08 -7.77 1.84
C ILE A 52 -11.20 -6.59 2.25
N THR A 53 -11.81 -5.50 2.72
CA THR A 53 -11.08 -4.26 3.02
C THR A 53 -10.09 -4.46 4.15
N HIS A 54 -10.50 -5.05 5.27
CA HIS A 54 -9.62 -5.28 6.41
C HIS A 54 -8.50 -6.26 6.06
N THR A 55 -8.81 -7.39 5.41
CA THR A 55 -7.77 -8.38 5.04
C THR A 55 -6.73 -7.76 4.11
N LEU A 56 -7.15 -7.07 3.04
CA LEU A 56 -6.21 -6.40 2.13
C LEU A 56 -5.44 -5.29 2.85
N HIS A 57 -6.08 -4.58 3.79
CA HIS A 57 -5.44 -3.53 4.56
C HIS A 57 -4.23 -4.04 5.35
N LEU A 58 -4.38 -5.20 6.00
CA LEU A 58 -3.40 -5.76 6.94
C LEU A 58 -2.04 -6.11 6.31
N PHE A 59 -1.97 -6.49 5.03
CA PHE A 59 -0.70 -6.96 4.45
C PHE A 59 -0.21 -6.20 3.22
N ARG A 60 -1.10 -5.55 2.45
CA ARG A 60 -0.69 -4.98 1.14
C ARG A 60 0.44 -3.95 1.28
N MET A 61 0.33 -3.02 2.24
CA MET A 61 1.33 -1.95 2.43
C MET A 61 2.59 -2.46 3.12
N PRO A 62 2.52 -3.27 4.19
CA PRO A 62 3.68 -3.99 4.72
C PRO A 62 4.46 -4.76 3.64
N LEU A 63 3.76 -5.48 2.76
CA LEU A 63 4.35 -6.19 1.62
C LEU A 63 5.07 -5.24 0.66
N PHE A 64 4.47 -4.09 0.33
CA PHE A 64 5.12 -3.08 -0.49
C PHE A 64 6.41 -2.55 0.14
N PHE A 65 6.42 -2.29 1.44
CA PHE A 65 7.62 -1.82 2.12
C PHE A 65 8.70 -2.90 2.16
N ILE A 66 8.37 -4.18 2.38
CA ILE A 66 9.32 -5.30 2.22
C ILE A 66 9.92 -5.30 0.82
N ILE A 67 9.09 -5.25 -0.22
CA ILE A 67 9.55 -5.24 -1.62
C ILE A 67 10.45 -4.04 -1.89
N ALA A 68 10.09 -2.87 -1.36
CA ALA A 68 10.84 -1.65 -1.56
C ALA A 68 12.22 -1.70 -0.89
N GLY A 69 12.30 -2.19 0.35
CA GLY A 69 13.56 -2.39 1.05
C GLY A 69 14.45 -3.42 0.38
N PHE A 70 13.85 -4.53 -0.09
CA PHE A 70 14.53 -5.55 -0.88
C PHE A 70 15.16 -4.96 -2.15
N CYS A 71 14.39 -4.17 -2.91
CA CYS A 71 14.87 -3.50 -4.13
C CYS A 71 15.90 -2.40 -3.83
N SER A 72 15.80 -1.74 -2.67
CA SER A 72 16.77 -0.73 -2.24
C SER A 72 18.12 -1.34 -1.93
N ALA A 73 18.14 -2.46 -1.22
CA ALA A 73 19.38 -3.22 -0.97
C ALA A 73 20.04 -3.65 -2.30
N LEU A 74 19.26 -4.21 -3.23
CA LEU A 74 19.77 -4.56 -4.57
C LEU A 74 20.35 -3.39 -5.34
N LEU A 75 19.75 -2.19 -5.24
CA LEU A 75 20.21 -1.01 -5.96
C LEU A 75 21.51 -0.46 -5.35
N ILE A 76 21.63 -0.48 -4.02
CA ILE A 76 22.85 -0.07 -3.31
C ILE A 76 23.99 -1.05 -3.61
N ASP A 77 23.72 -2.36 -3.65
CA ASP A 77 24.75 -3.35 -3.99
C ASP A 77 25.29 -3.19 -5.43
N LYS A 78 24.50 -2.58 -6.32
CA LYS A 78 24.82 -2.40 -7.75
C LYS A 78 25.28 -0.97 -8.10
N SER A 79 25.26 -0.02 -7.17
CA SER A 79 25.56 1.39 -7.47
C SER A 79 26.11 2.14 -6.26
N SER A 80 26.71 3.32 -6.49
CA SER A 80 27.16 4.15 -5.36
C SER A 80 25.97 4.71 -4.56
N ASN A 81 26.18 4.98 -3.27
CA ASN A 81 25.16 5.58 -2.40
C ASN A 81 24.54 6.85 -3.00
N ALA A 82 25.36 7.73 -3.60
CA ALA A 82 24.87 8.94 -4.27
C ALA A 82 23.96 8.63 -5.48
N ARG A 83 24.32 7.60 -6.28
CA ARG A 83 23.50 7.17 -7.42
C ARG A 83 22.18 6.55 -6.96
N PHE A 84 22.18 5.83 -5.85
CA PHE A 84 20.96 5.33 -5.21
C PHE A 84 20.00 6.48 -4.87
N LEU A 85 20.46 7.49 -4.13
CA LEU A 85 19.60 8.61 -3.74
C LEU A 85 19.11 9.38 -4.97
N HIS A 86 19.99 9.70 -5.92
CA HIS A 86 19.59 10.39 -7.16
C HIS A 86 18.51 9.61 -7.93
N HIS A 87 18.66 8.30 -8.08
CA HIS A 87 17.68 7.46 -8.73
C HIS A 87 16.33 7.46 -7.98
N ARG A 88 16.36 7.36 -6.64
CA ARG A 88 15.13 7.39 -5.81
C ARG A 88 14.46 8.76 -5.86
N SER A 89 15.22 9.85 -5.83
CA SER A 89 14.68 11.21 -6.00
C SER A 89 13.98 11.37 -7.34
N LYS A 90 14.58 10.87 -8.43
CA LYS A 90 13.99 10.97 -9.77
C LYS A 90 12.73 10.14 -9.98
N HIS A 91 12.64 8.96 -9.38
CA HIS A 91 11.56 8.00 -9.65
C HIS A 91 10.52 7.88 -8.53
N ILE A 92 10.75 8.49 -7.37
CA ILE A 92 9.83 8.50 -6.22
C ILE A 92 9.49 9.94 -5.82
N LEU A 93 10.48 10.74 -5.42
CA LEU A 93 10.24 12.09 -4.93
C LEU A 93 9.68 13.02 -6.02
N LEU A 94 10.28 13.01 -7.21
CA LEU A 94 9.84 13.87 -8.31
C LEU A 94 8.41 13.51 -8.78
N PRO A 95 8.03 12.23 -9.00
CA PRO A 95 6.64 11.87 -9.23
C PRO A 95 5.72 12.31 -8.09
N PHE A 96 6.11 12.15 -6.82
CA PHE A 96 5.31 12.64 -5.71
C PHE A 96 5.07 14.16 -5.78
N ILE A 97 6.12 14.96 -5.99
CA ILE A 97 6.02 16.43 -6.08
C ILE A 97 5.15 16.86 -7.27
N VAL A 98 5.27 16.21 -8.42
CA VAL A 98 4.49 16.55 -9.62
C VAL A 98 3.04 16.12 -9.49
N PHE A 99 2.78 14.89 -9.03
CA PHE A 99 1.44 14.31 -9.00
C PHE A 99 0.63 14.69 -7.76
N LEU A 100 1.24 15.18 -6.68
CA LEU A 100 0.50 15.63 -5.50
C LEU A 100 -0.47 16.79 -5.80
N PRO A 101 -0.03 17.95 -6.35
CA PRO A 101 -0.94 19.05 -6.69
C PRO A 101 -1.94 18.68 -7.78
N LEU A 102 -1.51 17.87 -8.77
CA LEU A 102 -2.42 17.34 -9.80
C LEU A 102 -3.50 16.45 -9.18
N SER A 103 -3.13 15.58 -8.25
CA SER A 103 -4.08 14.73 -7.53
C SER A 103 -5.05 15.60 -6.75
N PHE A 104 -4.59 16.61 -6.02
CA PHE A 104 -5.47 17.53 -5.30
C PHE A 104 -6.52 18.17 -6.21
N ALA A 105 -6.10 18.72 -7.35
CA ALA A 105 -7.01 19.34 -8.31
C ALA A 105 -8.06 18.33 -8.82
N VAL A 106 -7.64 17.13 -9.19
CA VAL A 106 -8.54 16.10 -9.71
C VAL A 106 -9.46 15.54 -8.62
N TYR A 107 -8.97 15.35 -7.39
CA TYR A 107 -9.79 14.96 -6.24
C TYR A 107 -10.85 15.99 -5.93
N TYR A 108 -10.46 17.26 -5.85
CA TYR A 108 -11.39 18.36 -5.60
C TYR A 108 -12.50 18.35 -6.66
N HIS A 109 -12.13 18.32 -7.94
CA HIS A 109 -13.11 18.26 -9.01
C HIS A 109 -13.98 16.99 -8.94
N ALA A 110 -13.41 15.81 -8.71
CA ALA A 110 -14.15 14.54 -8.64
C ALA A 110 -15.15 14.52 -7.48
N LEU A 111 -14.76 15.06 -6.32
CA LEU A 111 -15.64 15.17 -5.15
C LEU A 111 -16.74 16.21 -5.38
N SER A 112 -16.42 17.37 -5.98
CA SER A 112 -17.42 18.38 -6.35
C SER A 112 -18.43 17.85 -7.37
N PHE A 113 -17.95 17.16 -8.42
CA PHE A 113 -18.78 16.47 -9.39
C PHE A 113 -19.69 15.44 -8.73
N GLY A 114 -19.10 14.59 -7.87
CA GLY A 114 -19.83 13.56 -7.16
C GLY A 114 -20.91 14.11 -6.24
N ALA A 115 -20.61 15.17 -5.48
CA ALA A 115 -21.56 15.82 -4.59
C ALA A 115 -22.79 16.39 -5.32
N GLY A 116 -22.64 16.78 -6.59
CA GLY A 116 -23.74 17.27 -7.42
C GLY A 116 -24.63 16.17 -8.01
N ILE A 117 -24.24 14.90 -7.93
CA ILE A 117 -24.94 13.78 -8.58
C ILE A 117 -25.42 12.73 -7.57
N ALA A 118 -24.61 12.38 -6.57
CA ALA A 118 -24.92 11.29 -5.65
C ALA A 118 -26.14 11.62 -4.77
N ASN A 119 -27.10 10.69 -4.72
CA ASN A 119 -28.30 10.78 -3.90
C ASN A 119 -28.61 9.40 -3.26
N PRO A 120 -28.43 9.23 -1.95
CA PRO A 120 -27.97 10.23 -0.98
C PRO A 120 -26.48 10.59 -1.14
N ILE A 121 -26.09 11.76 -0.64
CA ILE A 121 -24.68 12.16 -0.55
C ILE A 121 -23.99 11.33 0.54
N PRO A 122 -22.77 10.81 0.32
CA PRO A 122 -22.05 10.05 1.34
C PRO A 122 -21.84 10.81 2.67
N PRO A 123 -21.93 10.13 3.84
CA PRO A 123 -21.88 10.80 5.15
C PRO A 123 -20.64 11.65 5.41
N ILE A 124 -19.47 11.27 4.86
CA ILE A 124 -18.22 12.01 5.04
C ILE A 124 -18.30 13.48 4.55
N PHE A 125 -19.23 13.81 3.64
CA PHE A 125 -19.44 15.19 3.22
C PHE A 125 -19.96 16.09 4.34
N ALA A 126 -20.59 15.54 5.38
CA ALA A 126 -20.93 16.30 6.58
C ALA A 126 -19.66 16.73 7.33
N VAL A 127 -18.64 15.85 7.38
CA VAL A 127 -17.34 16.15 7.99
C VAL A 127 -16.63 17.28 7.26
N PHE A 128 -16.64 17.25 5.92
CA PHE A 128 -16.03 18.32 5.09
C PHE A 128 -16.67 19.70 5.31
N LYS A 129 -17.93 19.78 5.75
CA LYS A 129 -18.60 21.05 6.05
C LYS A 129 -18.19 21.63 7.40
N VAL A 130 -17.76 20.79 8.35
CA VAL A 130 -17.41 21.22 9.72
C VAL A 130 -15.93 21.60 9.82
N ILE A 131 -15.05 20.93 9.06
CA ILE A 131 -13.61 21.22 9.07
C ILE A 131 -13.31 22.48 8.26
N LYS A 132 -12.99 23.57 8.95
CA LYS A 132 -12.66 24.87 8.33
C LYS A 132 -11.22 24.94 7.82
N GLU A 133 -10.29 24.26 8.48
CA GLU A 133 -8.86 24.30 8.17
C GLU A 133 -8.29 22.89 8.06
N PRO A 134 -8.45 22.22 6.91
CA PRO A 134 -7.94 20.87 6.74
C PRO A 134 -6.42 20.85 6.73
N VAL A 135 -5.82 19.95 7.51
CA VAL A 135 -4.39 19.67 7.46
C VAL A 135 -4.04 19.10 6.08
N VAL A 136 -2.94 19.58 5.49
CA VAL A 136 -2.49 19.09 4.17
C VAL A 136 -2.15 17.60 4.25
N SER A 137 -2.92 16.79 3.53
CA SER A 137 -2.74 15.35 3.39
C SER A 137 -1.99 15.01 2.09
N THR A 138 -1.19 13.96 2.12
CA THR A 138 -0.56 13.34 0.94
C THR A 138 -1.51 12.40 0.20
N MET A 139 -2.77 12.27 0.66
CA MET A 139 -3.82 11.43 0.08
C MET A 139 -3.33 9.99 -0.14
N HIS A 140 -3.78 9.31 -1.20
CA HIS A 140 -3.30 7.98 -1.56
C HIS A 140 -1.82 7.94 -1.98
N LEU A 141 -1.16 9.10 -2.15
CA LEU A 141 0.26 9.21 -2.49
C LEU A 141 1.21 9.10 -1.28
N TRP A 142 0.67 8.95 -0.06
CA TRP A 142 1.43 8.82 1.18
C TRP A 142 2.54 7.76 1.12
N PHE A 143 2.33 6.68 0.37
CA PHE A 143 3.30 5.62 0.20
C PHE A 143 4.60 6.14 -0.43
N LEU A 144 4.53 6.97 -1.46
CA LEU A 144 5.72 7.55 -2.11
C LEU A 144 6.48 8.46 -1.14
N TRP A 145 5.75 9.25 -0.36
CA TRP A 145 6.32 10.15 0.64
C TRP A 145 7.07 9.39 1.73
N ASN A 146 6.44 8.38 2.34
CA ASN A 146 7.05 7.55 3.37
C ASN A 146 8.20 6.71 2.80
N LEU A 147 8.02 6.15 1.60
CA LEU A 147 9.07 5.37 0.95
C LEU A 147 10.32 6.20 0.66
N PHE A 148 10.16 7.45 0.21
CA PHE A 148 11.30 8.32 -0.03
C PHE A 148 12.06 8.62 1.27
N GLN A 149 11.35 8.86 2.38
CA GLN A 149 11.96 9.07 3.69
C GLN A 149 12.77 7.83 4.15
N PHE A 150 12.25 6.62 3.94
CA PHE A 150 12.99 5.39 4.22
C PHE A 150 14.20 5.20 3.29
N CYS A 151 14.09 5.59 2.02
CA CYS A 151 15.25 5.61 1.12
C CYS A 151 16.31 6.60 1.61
N LEU A 152 15.91 7.78 2.06
CA LEU A 152 16.81 8.81 2.61
C LEU A 152 17.53 8.30 3.86
N ILE A 153 16.81 7.68 4.80
CA ILE A 153 17.40 7.07 6.00
C ILE A 153 18.39 5.96 5.61
N HIS A 154 18.01 5.06 4.69
CA HIS A 154 18.91 3.99 4.24
C HIS A 154 20.20 4.57 3.63
N TRP A 155 20.08 5.63 2.80
CA TRP A 155 21.23 6.34 2.25
C TRP A 155 22.10 7.00 3.33
N LEU A 156 21.51 7.68 4.32
CA LEU A 156 22.23 8.31 5.43
C LEU A 156 23.01 7.27 6.25
N LEU A 157 22.36 6.16 6.60
CA LEU A 157 22.98 5.06 7.35
C LEU A 157 24.16 4.43 6.61
N LYS A 158 24.11 4.39 5.27
CA LYS A 158 25.18 3.87 4.42
C LYS A 158 26.30 4.85 4.16
N THR A 159 26.00 6.15 4.11
CA THR A 159 26.99 7.20 3.83
C THR A 159 27.82 7.55 5.06
N THR A 160 27.19 7.55 6.24
CA THR A 160 27.85 7.92 7.50
C THR A 160 28.67 6.81 8.13
N ASN A 161 28.57 5.55 7.63
CA ASN A 161 29.16 4.34 8.23
C ASN A 161 28.83 4.10 9.72
N LEU A 162 28.01 4.93 10.37
CA LEU A 162 27.76 4.88 11.81
C LEU A 162 27.17 3.53 12.23
N LEU A 163 26.14 3.06 11.51
CA LEU A 163 25.39 1.85 11.88
C LEU A 163 24.85 1.03 10.70
N GLY A 164 25.02 1.46 9.44
CA GLY A 164 24.35 0.84 8.29
C GLY A 164 24.59 -0.67 8.16
N ASN A 165 25.81 -1.14 8.36
CA ASN A 165 26.12 -2.58 8.26
C ASN A 165 25.55 -3.38 9.45
N LYS A 166 25.53 -2.80 10.66
CA LYS A 166 24.94 -3.43 11.85
C LYS A 166 23.43 -3.54 11.72
N PHE A 167 22.78 -2.48 11.24
CA PHE A 167 21.33 -2.42 11.09
C PHE A 167 20.83 -3.41 10.03
N ASP A 168 21.53 -3.52 8.91
CA ASP A 168 21.23 -4.55 7.92
C ASP A 168 21.46 -5.97 8.45
N ALA A 169 22.53 -6.18 9.22
CA ALA A 169 22.83 -7.49 9.81
C ALA A 169 21.74 -7.90 10.81
N LEU A 170 21.27 -6.96 11.64
CA LEU A 170 20.16 -7.16 12.56
C LEU A 170 18.87 -7.50 11.81
N SER A 171 18.56 -6.79 10.72
CA SER A 171 17.35 -7.03 9.92
C SER A 171 17.31 -8.44 9.30
N ALA A 172 18.47 -9.07 9.13
CA ALA A 172 18.59 -10.44 8.64
C ALA A 172 18.59 -11.48 9.78
N HIS A 173 18.56 -11.07 11.05
CA HIS A 173 18.67 -11.95 12.21
C HIS A 173 17.32 -12.56 12.63
N PRO A 174 17.25 -13.85 13.02
CA PRO A 174 16.00 -14.46 13.48
C PRO A 174 15.33 -13.74 14.65
N LEU A 175 16.12 -13.23 15.61
CA LEU A 175 15.59 -12.43 16.72
C LEU A 175 14.86 -11.17 16.25
N PHE A 176 15.29 -10.56 15.14
CA PHE A 176 14.58 -9.41 14.61
C PHE A 176 13.19 -9.81 14.13
N MET A 177 13.07 -10.92 13.40
CA MET A 177 11.79 -11.39 12.87
C MET A 177 10.82 -11.86 13.96
N TRP A 178 11.31 -12.60 14.95
CA TRP A 178 10.45 -13.27 15.94
C TRP A 178 10.22 -12.47 17.23
N VAL A 179 11.08 -11.50 17.55
CA VAL A 179 11.00 -10.76 18.82
C VAL A 179 10.91 -9.26 18.57
N VAL A 180 11.91 -8.68 17.89
CA VAL A 180 11.99 -7.22 17.74
C VAL A 180 10.82 -6.69 16.90
N LEU A 181 10.51 -7.35 15.78
CA LEU A 181 9.44 -6.94 14.87
C LEU A 181 8.09 -6.91 15.60
N PRO A 182 7.57 -8.00 16.21
CA PRO A 182 6.31 -7.94 16.97
C PRO A 182 6.26 -6.84 18.03
N ILE A 183 7.36 -6.64 18.78
CA ILE A 183 7.45 -5.60 19.82
C ILE A 183 7.33 -4.22 19.20
N VAL A 184 8.14 -3.91 18.19
CA VAL A 184 8.15 -2.59 17.52
C VAL A 184 6.80 -2.32 16.85
N LEU A 185 6.20 -3.32 16.19
CA LEU A 185 4.87 -3.15 15.58
C LEU A 185 3.81 -2.85 16.65
N THR A 186 3.82 -3.56 17.78
CA THR A 186 2.87 -3.36 18.88
C THR A 186 2.97 -1.94 19.44
N PHE A 187 4.19 -1.48 19.78
CA PHE A 187 4.39 -0.12 20.28
C PHE A 187 4.04 0.95 19.24
N SER A 188 4.32 0.70 17.96
CA SER A 188 3.99 1.63 16.88
C SER A 188 2.47 1.79 16.73
N LEU A 189 1.71 0.71 16.84
CA LEU A 189 0.28 0.70 16.64
C LEU A 189 -0.53 1.05 17.90
N MET A 190 0.11 1.09 19.07
CA MET A 190 -0.58 1.35 20.34
C MET A 190 -1.33 2.69 20.37
N GLY A 191 -0.80 3.71 19.69
CA GLY A 191 -1.44 5.02 19.59
C GLY A 191 -2.33 5.22 18.36
N GLN A 192 -2.65 4.16 17.61
CA GLN A 192 -3.40 4.23 16.34
C GLN A 192 -4.79 3.61 16.46
N SER A 193 -5.72 4.00 15.58
CA SER A 193 -7.04 3.38 15.46
C SER A 193 -6.95 1.92 15.00
N ILE A 194 -8.08 1.21 15.10
CA ILE A 194 -8.26 -0.11 14.47
C ILE A 194 -9.39 0.00 13.43
N PRO A 195 -9.12 -0.29 12.15
CA PRO A 195 -7.79 -0.51 11.56
C PRO A 195 -6.92 0.76 11.62
N PHE A 196 -5.61 0.59 11.53
CA PHE A 196 -4.65 1.71 11.59
C PHE A 196 -4.81 2.65 10.39
N PRO A 197 -4.60 3.97 10.55
CA PRO A 197 -4.79 4.94 9.48
C PRO A 197 -3.61 4.92 8.48
N ALA A 198 -3.75 5.63 7.37
CA ALA A 198 -2.60 5.92 6.50
C ALA A 198 -1.73 7.03 7.14
N PRO A 199 -0.39 6.96 7.08
CA PRO A 199 0.49 8.03 7.53
C PRO A 199 0.59 9.13 6.46
N ASP A 200 -0.54 9.81 6.23
CA ASP A 200 -0.75 10.72 5.11
C ASP A 200 -0.35 12.17 5.39
N LYS A 201 0.00 12.54 6.62
CA LYS A 201 0.53 13.88 6.93
C LYS A 201 1.88 14.10 6.23
N LEU A 202 2.14 15.36 5.82
CA LEU A 202 3.46 15.76 5.31
C LEU A 202 4.54 15.69 6.39
N THR A 203 4.17 15.92 7.65
CA THR A 203 5.08 15.79 8.78
C THR A 203 5.39 14.32 9.10
N PRO A 204 6.63 14.01 9.51
CA PRO A 204 7.01 12.68 9.98
C PRO A 204 6.07 12.15 11.07
N GLN A 205 5.52 10.95 10.86
CA GLN A 205 4.69 10.26 11.84
C GLN A 205 5.47 9.09 12.44
N LEU A 206 5.97 9.23 13.67
CA LEU A 206 6.90 8.26 14.29
C LEU A 206 6.39 6.81 14.28
N TRP A 207 5.08 6.60 14.46
CA TRP A 207 4.47 5.28 14.37
C TRP A 207 4.70 4.60 13.01
N SER A 208 4.70 5.37 11.92
CA SER A 208 4.97 4.88 10.55
C SER A 208 6.40 4.38 10.41
N TYR A 209 7.37 5.05 11.05
CA TYR A 209 8.77 4.64 11.01
C TYR A 209 8.99 3.34 11.76
N GLY A 210 8.35 3.16 12.92
CA GLY A 210 8.38 1.89 13.64
C GLY A 210 7.65 0.79 12.87
N PHE A 211 6.46 1.05 12.36
CA PHE A 211 5.64 0.06 11.66
C PHE A 211 6.19 -0.28 10.26
N TYR A 212 6.07 0.64 9.31
CA TYR A 212 6.47 0.43 7.92
C TYR A 212 7.99 0.42 7.73
N GLY A 213 8.75 1.16 8.54
CA GLY A 213 10.20 1.07 8.53
C GLY A 213 10.67 -0.33 8.92
N SER A 214 10.07 -0.99 9.92
CA SER A 214 10.44 -2.37 10.25
C SER A 214 10.24 -3.33 9.07
N PHE A 215 9.16 -3.17 8.30
CA PHE A 215 8.92 -3.95 7.08
C PHE A 215 9.91 -3.63 5.95
N TYR A 216 10.24 -2.36 5.73
CA TYR A 216 11.28 -2.01 4.75
C TYR A 216 12.62 -2.65 5.11
N TRP A 217 13.03 -2.60 6.37
CA TRP A 217 14.30 -3.19 6.77
C TRP A 217 14.27 -4.73 6.78
N LEU A 218 13.12 -5.34 7.10
CA LEU A 218 12.93 -6.78 6.85
C LEU A 218 13.19 -7.13 5.37
N GLY A 219 12.73 -6.30 4.44
CA GLY A 219 13.03 -6.41 3.02
C GLY A 219 14.53 -6.37 2.70
N VAL A 220 15.27 -5.45 3.32
CA VAL A 220 16.74 -5.37 3.22
C VAL A 220 17.39 -6.67 3.70
N GLY A 221 16.95 -7.21 4.84
CA GLY A 221 17.44 -8.48 5.39
C GLY A 221 17.15 -9.67 4.49
N LEU A 222 15.93 -9.76 3.94
CA LEU A 222 15.53 -10.82 3.00
C LEU A 222 16.35 -10.80 1.71
N ASN A 223 16.75 -9.61 1.22
CA ASN A 223 17.66 -9.51 0.08
C ASN A 223 19.04 -10.11 0.35
N LYS A 224 19.55 -9.97 1.58
CA LYS A 224 20.85 -10.57 1.96
C LYS A 224 20.77 -12.08 2.16
N LYS A 225 19.59 -12.59 2.50
CA LYS A 225 19.34 -14.00 2.80
C LYS A 225 18.37 -14.66 1.81
N GLN A 226 18.49 -14.34 0.52
CA GLN A 226 17.63 -14.90 -0.54
C GLN A 226 17.56 -16.43 -0.53
N GLN A 227 18.66 -17.12 -0.22
CA GLN A 227 18.71 -18.58 -0.13
C GLN A 227 17.80 -19.15 0.97
N LEU A 228 17.59 -18.41 2.07
CA LEU A 228 16.71 -18.86 3.15
C LEU A 228 15.23 -18.78 2.80
N ILE A 229 14.85 -17.93 1.84
CA ILE A 229 13.44 -17.80 1.41
C ILE A 229 12.91 -19.16 0.94
N TRP A 230 13.73 -19.92 0.20
CA TRP A 230 13.40 -21.28 -0.22
C TRP A 230 13.19 -22.23 0.96
N SER A 231 14.06 -22.14 1.97
CA SER A 231 13.97 -22.97 3.18
C SER A 231 12.69 -22.72 3.98
N TYR A 232 12.07 -21.54 3.84
CA TYR A 232 10.81 -21.22 4.52
C TYR A 232 9.57 -21.80 3.83
N ASN A 233 9.66 -22.31 2.59
CA ASN A 233 8.52 -22.93 1.90
C ASN A 233 7.95 -24.14 2.66
N LYS A 234 8.74 -24.82 3.50
CA LYS A 234 8.26 -25.93 4.34
C LYS A 234 7.26 -25.50 5.41
N TYR A 235 7.24 -24.21 5.78
CA TYR A 235 6.32 -23.66 6.77
C TYR A 235 5.04 -23.08 6.17
N LEU A 236 4.80 -23.21 4.85
CA LEU A 236 3.61 -22.66 4.19
C LEU A 236 2.31 -23.15 4.84
N TRP A 237 2.17 -24.45 5.11
CA TRP A 237 0.95 -25.00 5.72
C TRP A 237 0.72 -24.53 7.17
N PRO A 238 1.72 -24.59 8.08
CA PRO A 238 1.60 -23.97 9.40
C PRO A 238 1.26 -22.48 9.34
N LEU A 239 1.83 -21.73 8.39
CA LEU A 239 1.52 -20.31 8.22
C LEU A 239 0.09 -20.08 7.74
N ILE A 240 -0.44 -20.91 6.84
CA ILE A 240 -1.85 -20.83 6.41
C ILE A 240 -2.78 -21.05 7.60
N LEU A 241 -2.52 -22.06 8.44
CA LEU A 241 -3.29 -22.30 9.66
C LEU A 241 -3.17 -21.10 10.61
N GLY A 242 -1.96 -20.59 10.82
CA GLY A 242 -1.73 -19.41 11.66
C GLY A 242 -2.49 -18.18 11.16
N VAL A 243 -2.53 -17.94 9.85
CA VAL A 243 -3.30 -16.85 9.23
C VAL A 243 -4.80 -17.04 9.45
N ALA A 244 -5.32 -18.25 9.29
CA ALA A 244 -6.74 -18.52 9.51
C ALA A 244 -7.14 -18.24 10.97
N LEU A 245 -6.32 -18.70 11.92
CA LEU A 245 -6.53 -18.43 13.35
C LEU A 245 -6.39 -16.94 13.68
N SER A 246 -5.37 -16.26 13.15
CA SER A 246 -5.15 -14.84 13.44
C SER A 246 -6.25 -13.96 12.85
N LEU A 247 -6.71 -14.26 11.63
CA LEU A 247 -7.83 -13.54 11.01
C LEU A 247 -9.14 -13.78 11.77
N THR A 248 -9.39 -15.01 12.21
CA THR A 248 -10.56 -15.31 13.04
C THR A 248 -10.53 -14.48 14.32
N ALA A 249 -9.39 -14.48 15.03
CA ALA A 249 -9.22 -13.64 16.21
C ALA A 249 -9.37 -12.13 15.91
N TYR A 250 -8.84 -11.65 14.78
CA TYR A 250 -8.95 -10.25 14.38
C TYR A 250 -10.40 -9.84 14.11
N PHE A 251 -11.17 -10.64 13.37
CA PHE A 251 -12.57 -10.32 13.08
C PHE A 251 -13.49 -10.51 14.30
N SER A 252 -13.21 -11.49 15.16
CA SER A 252 -13.95 -11.67 16.42
C SER A 252 -13.72 -10.53 17.42
N LEU A 253 -12.57 -9.87 17.34
CA LEU A 253 -12.19 -8.74 18.17
C LEU A 253 -12.34 -7.40 17.43
N LEU A 254 -12.98 -7.36 16.26
CA LEU A 254 -13.07 -6.11 15.51
C LEU A 254 -13.98 -5.12 16.27
N PRO A 255 -13.53 -3.89 16.56
CA PRO A 255 -14.40 -2.90 17.18
C PRO A 255 -15.56 -2.53 16.26
N ALA A 256 -16.61 -1.91 16.81
CA ALA A 256 -17.70 -1.38 16.02
C ALA A 256 -17.20 -0.32 15.03
N ALA A 257 -17.92 -0.20 13.90
CA ALA A 257 -17.70 0.88 12.95
C ALA A 257 -17.89 2.24 13.64
N PRO A 258 -17.02 3.23 13.42
CA PRO A 258 -17.16 4.53 14.06
C PRO A 258 -18.42 5.23 13.57
N SER A 259 -19.14 5.82 14.51
CA SER A 259 -20.26 6.72 14.25
C SER A 259 -19.79 8.00 13.56
N LEU A 260 -20.71 8.69 12.89
CA LEU A 260 -20.39 9.95 12.22
C LEU A 260 -19.85 11.01 13.20
N ASP A 261 -20.37 11.05 14.43
CA ASP A 261 -19.91 11.97 15.48
C ASP A 261 -18.47 11.68 15.90
N GLU A 262 -18.09 10.40 16.03
CA GLU A 262 -16.71 10.00 16.31
C GLU A 262 -15.77 10.37 15.17
N VAL A 263 -16.23 10.25 13.91
CA VAL A 263 -15.44 10.67 12.74
C VAL A 263 -15.25 12.20 12.73
N ILE A 264 -16.30 12.98 13.03
CA ILE A 264 -16.21 14.45 13.13
C ILE A 264 -15.24 14.84 14.26
N ALA A 265 -15.35 14.21 15.42
CA ALA A 265 -14.47 14.45 16.56
C ALA A 265 -13.02 14.14 16.18
N ALA A 266 -12.75 12.97 15.60
CA ALA A 266 -11.41 12.55 15.20
C ALA A 266 -10.79 13.47 14.14
N ALA A 267 -11.61 13.97 13.21
CA ALA A 267 -11.13 14.89 12.18
C ALA A 267 -10.85 16.30 12.73
N THR A 268 -11.49 16.68 13.83
CA THR A 268 -11.27 17.96 14.52
C THR A 268 -10.04 17.89 15.45
N THR A 269 -9.87 16.79 16.19
CA THR A 269 -8.77 16.62 17.14
C THR A 269 -7.49 16.07 16.49
N GLY A 270 -7.62 15.47 15.30
CA GLY A 270 -6.52 14.86 14.55
C GLY A 270 -6.12 13.45 15.01
N TYR A 271 -6.93 12.80 15.85
CA TYR A 271 -6.74 11.42 16.31
C TYR A 271 -8.08 10.71 16.60
N PHE A 272 -8.16 9.40 16.32
CA PHE A 272 -9.25 8.55 16.81
C PHE A 272 -8.96 8.12 18.26
N ALA A 273 -9.99 8.07 19.09
CA ALA A 273 -9.88 7.55 20.45
C ALA A 273 -9.48 6.06 20.44
N ALA A 274 -8.77 5.62 21.48
CA ALA A 274 -8.44 4.21 21.66
C ALA A 274 -9.73 3.37 21.81
N ALA A 275 -9.70 2.12 21.35
CA ALA A 275 -10.85 1.21 21.35
C ALA A 275 -11.17 0.63 22.74
N GLY A 276 -11.19 1.47 23.77
CA GLY A 276 -11.50 1.12 25.15
C GLY A 276 -10.49 0.18 25.81
N GLU A 277 -10.95 -0.62 26.79
CA GLU A 277 -10.13 -1.50 27.62
C GLU A 277 -9.45 -2.65 26.83
N LEU A 278 -10.03 -3.04 25.70
CA LEU A 278 -9.52 -4.12 24.83
C LEU A 278 -8.52 -3.64 23.78
N HIS A 279 -8.15 -2.35 23.78
CA HIS A 279 -7.30 -1.76 22.76
C HIS A 279 -5.97 -2.51 22.55
N VAL A 280 -5.31 -2.93 23.63
CA VAL A 280 -4.07 -3.71 23.56
C VAL A 280 -4.29 -5.03 22.82
N LEU A 281 -5.40 -5.72 23.11
CA LEU A 281 -5.73 -7.00 22.48
C LEU A 281 -6.03 -6.83 20.98
N HIS A 282 -6.73 -5.75 20.60
CA HIS A 282 -6.94 -5.39 19.20
C HIS A 282 -5.62 -5.16 18.46
N VAL A 283 -4.70 -4.41 19.07
CA VAL A 283 -3.38 -4.11 18.51
C VAL A 283 -2.56 -5.38 18.33
N LEU A 284 -2.56 -6.29 19.32
CA LEU A 284 -1.85 -7.57 19.24
C LEU A 284 -2.42 -8.48 18.14
N SER A 285 -3.75 -8.59 18.07
CA SER A 285 -4.44 -9.40 17.06
C SER A 285 -4.20 -8.88 15.63
N GLN A 286 -4.27 -7.55 15.46
CA GLN A 286 -3.93 -6.87 14.21
C GLN A 286 -2.46 -7.09 13.83
N GLY A 287 -1.53 -6.87 14.77
CA GLY A 287 -0.09 -7.03 14.54
C GLY A 287 0.28 -8.45 14.13
N LEU A 288 -0.31 -9.46 14.79
CA LEU A 288 -0.11 -10.86 14.42
C LEU A 288 -0.61 -11.15 13.00
N SER A 289 -1.82 -10.69 12.68
CA SER A 289 -2.41 -10.87 11.34
C SER A 289 -1.59 -10.18 10.25
N VAL A 290 -1.10 -8.96 10.51
CA VAL A 290 -0.19 -8.23 9.61
C VAL A 290 1.06 -9.08 9.32
N ILE A 291 1.75 -9.58 10.35
CA ILE A 291 3.00 -10.34 10.17
C ILE A 291 2.73 -11.61 9.36
N LEU A 292 1.73 -12.41 9.76
CA LEU A 292 1.46 -13.71 9.16
C LEU A 292 0.95 -13.58 7.71
N LEU A 293 0.02 -12.64 7.44
CA LEU A 293 -0.47 -12.40 6.08
C LEU A 293 0.63 -11.87 5.16
N THR A 294 1.48 -10.98 5.67
CA THR A 294 2.60 -10.45 4.88
C THR A 294 3.62 -11.55 4.56
N ALA A 295 3.95 -12.39 5.55
CA ALA A 295 4.86 -13.51 5.38
C ALA A 295 4.32 -14.55 4.38
N ILE A 296 3.07 -15.00 4.52
CA ILE A 296 2.49 -15.98 3.60
C ILE A 296 2.40 -15.41 2.19
N THR A 297 2.00 -14.15 2.03
CA THR A 297 1.86 -13.54 0.70
C THR A 297 3.22 -13.42 0.01
N PHE A 298 4.26 -13.03 0.75
CA PHE A 298 5.62 -12.99 0.21
C PHE A 298 6.10 -14.39 -0.24
N LEU A 299 5.87 -15.43 0.57
CA LEU A 299 6.28 -16.81 0.25
C LEU A 299 5.47 -17.39 -0.93
N LEU A 300 4.15 -17.17 -0.97
CA LEU A 300 3.31 -17.57 -2.11
C LEU A 300 3.76 -16.86 -3.38
N GLY A 301 4.06 -15.57 -3.31
CA GLY A 301 4.62 -14.82 -4.44
C GLY A 301 5.94 -15.40 -4.92
N HIS A 302 6.87 -15.66 -4.00
CA HIS A 302 8.14 -16.29 -4.32
C HIS A 302 7.96 -17.67 -4.99
N ARG A 303 7.02 -18.49 -4.51
CA ARG A 303 6.76 -19.84 -5.05
C ARG A 303 6.06 -19.83 -6.41
N PHE A 304 5.03 -19.00 -6.57
CA PHE A 304 4.11 -19.08 -7.72
C PHE A 304 4.30 -17.97 -8.75
N LEU A 305 4.81 -16.81 -8.33
CA LEU A 305 4.96 -15.65 -9.21
C LEU A 305 6.37 -15.53 -9.80
N ASN A 306 7.23 -16.54 -9.68
CA ASN A 306 8.58 -16.51 -10.26
C ASN A 306 8.59 -16.88 -11.77
N HIS A 307 7.77 -16.19 -12.57
CA HIS A 307 7.65 -16.40 -14.01
C HIS A 307 7.45 -15.08 -14.74
N GLN A 308 7.73 -15.04 -16.05
CA GLN A 308 7.51 -13.86 -16.88
C GLN A 308 6.57 -14.18 -18.04
N SER A 309 5.50 -13.39 -18.19
CA SER A 309 4.60 -13.45 -19.34
C SER A 309 4.42 -12.06 -19.97
N LYS A 310 3.89 -12.00 -21.20
CA LYS A 310 3.55 -10.72 -21.86
C LYS A 310 2.57 -9.90 -21.01
N LEU A 311 1.57 -10.57 -20.44
CA LEU A 311 0.57 -9.97 -19.57
C LEU A 311 1.19 -9.42 -18.28
N SER A 312 1.97 -10.23 -17.57
CA SER A 312 2.68 -9.82 -16.34
C SER A 312 3.56 -8.59 -16.56
N ARG A 313 4.29 -8.55 -17.68
CA ARG A 313 5.11 -7.38 -18.05
C ARG A 313 4.27 -6.15 -18.36
N SER A 314 3.15 -6.32 -19.06
CA SER A 314 2.23 -5.21 -19.37
C SER A 314 1.65 -4.61 -18.10
N ILE A 315 1.12 -5.45 -17.21
CA ILE A 315 0.55 -5.05 -15.92
C ILE A 315 1.62 -4.34 -15.08
N SER A 316 2.82 -4.92 -14.97
CA SER A 316 3.90 -4.33 -14.16
C SER A 316 4.29 -2.94 -14.65
N ASN A 317 4.39 -2.74 -15.97
CA ASN A 317 4.74 -1.45 -16.55
C ASN A 317 3.65 -0.38 -16.39
N ALA A 318 2.38 -0.77 -16.38
CA ALA A 318 1.25 0.14 -16.20
C ALA A 318 0.96 0.44 -14.72
N SER A 319 1.33 -0.48 -13.83
CA SER A 319 0.94 -0.46 -12.42
C SER A 319 1.20 0.87 -11.73
N TYR A 320 2.38 1.49 -11.91
CA TYR A 320 2.69 2.76 -11.26
C TYR A 320 1.78 3.90 -11.74
N TRP A 321 1.47 3.96 -13.04
CA TRP A 321 0.54 4.95 -13.57
C TRP A 321 -0.87 4.75 -13.00
N ILE A 322 -1.35 3.50 -13.00
CA ILE A 322 -2.67 3.16 -12.46
C ILE A 322 -2.75 3.57 -10.98
N TYR A 323 -1.70 3.30 -10.20
CA TYR A 323 -1.63 3.74 -8.81
C TYR A 323 -1.79 5.26 -8.64
N LEU A 324 -1.21 6.07 -9.53
CA LEU A 324 -1.32 7.52 -9.41
C LEU A 324 -2.76 8.02 -9.61
N ILE A 325 -3.54 7.38 -10.50
CA ILE A 325 -4.84 7.91 -10.93
C ILE A 325 -6.07 7.14 -10.42
N HIS A 326 -5.90 5.94 -9.87
CA HIS A 326 -7.03 5.03 -9.63
C HIS A 326 -8.09 5.58 -8.67
N VAL A 327 -7.72 6.30 -7.61
CA VAL A 327 -8.70 6.74 -6.62
C VAL A 327 -9.63 7.84 -7.16
N PRO A 328 -9.13 8.92 -7.81
CA PRO A 328 -10.03 9.85 -8.48
C PRO A 328 -10.90 9.20 -9.56
N VAL A 329 -10.33 8.27 -10.33
CA VAL A 329 -11.11 7.50 -11.32
C VAL A 329 -12.23 6.70 -10.65
N LEU A 330 -11.96 6.06 -9.51
CA LEU A 330 -12.98 5.38 -8.71
C LEU A 330 -14.09 6.34 -8.27
N ILE A 331 -13.76 7.58 -7.87
CA ILE A 331 -14.78 8.58 -7.48
C ILE A 331 -15.72 8.88 -8.65
N TYR A 332 -15.19 9.11 -9.86
CA TYR A 332 -16.02 9.36 -11.04
C TYR A 332 -16.92 8.19 -11.42
N ILE A 333 -16.53 6.96 -11.08
CA ILE A 333 -17.31 5.76 -11.37
C ILE A 333 -18.33 5.47 -10.28
N GLN A 334 -17.92 5.57 -9.01
CA GLN A 334 -18.74 5.14 -7.87
C GLN A 334 -19.80 6.16 -7.48
N MET A 335 -19.53 7.46 -7.60
CA MET A 335 -20.52 8.49 -7.23
C MET A 335 -21.81 8.40 -8.07
N PRO A 336 -21.77 8.19 -9.41
CA PRO A 336 -22.98 7.92 -10.18
C PRO A 336 -23.64 6.57 -9.87
N LEU A 337 -22.85 5.53 -9.53
CA LEU A 337 -23.39 4.20 -9.21
C LEU A 337 -24.25 4.18 -7.94
N ILE A 338 -24.07 5.13 -7.02
CA ILE A 338 -24.91 5.29 -5.82
C ILE A 338 -26.39 5.38 -6.19
N ASN A 339 -26.72 6.10 -7.27
CA ASN A 339 -28.10 6.33 -7.71
C ASN A 339 -28.76 5.11 -8.37
N THR A 340 -28.00 4.04 -8.59
CA THR A 340 -28.50 2.83 -9.27
C THR A 340 -28.96 1.81 -8.25
N SER A 341 -29.99 1.03 -8.61
CA SER A 341 -30.50 -0.10 -7.81
C SER A 341 -29.72 -1.40 -8.05
N TRP A 342 -28.52 -1.33 -8.66
CA TRP A 342 -27.73 -2.51 -8.97
C TRP A 342 -27.25 -3.21 -7.70
N PRO A 343 -27.12 -4.55 -7.71
CA PRO A 343 -26.51 -5.28 -6.60
C PRO A 343 -25.10 -4.76 -6.30
N VAL A 344 -24.77 -4.67 -5.02
CA VAL A 344 -23.49 -4.14 -4.52
C VAL A 344 -22.29 -4.82 -5.18
N LEU A 345 -22.35 -6.15 -5.37
CA LEU A 345 -21.29 -6.91 -6.04
C LEU A 345 -21.10 -6.47 -7.50
N VAL A 346 -22.18 -6.15 -8.22
CA VAL A 346 -22.10 -5.65 -9.60
C VAL A 346 -21.47 -4.27 -9.63
N LYS A 347 -21.91 -3.35 -8.75
CA LYS A 347 -21.31 -2.00 -8.64
C LYS A 347 -19.80 -2.09 -8.35
N PHE A 348 -19.40 -3.00 -7.45
CA PHE A 348 -17.99 -3.27 -7.15
C PHE A 348 -17.20 -3.80 -8.34
N ILE A 349 -17.69 -4.83 -9.03
CA ILE A 349 -17.00 -5.41 -10.20
C ILE A 349 -16.83 -4.35 -11.29
N VAL A 350 -17.88 -3.57 -11.57
CA VAL A 350 -17.83 -2.47 -12.55
C VAL A 350 -16.78 -1.43 -12.11
N SER A 351 -16.77 -1.04 -10.84
CA SER A 351 -15.80 -0.08 -10.30
C SER A 351 -14.36 -0.53 -10.52
N VAL A 352 -14.04 -1.79 -10.22
CA VAL A 352 -12.70 -2.35 -10.40
C VAL A 352 -12.33 -2.48 -11.87
N VAL A 353 -13.20 -3.10 -12.68
CA VAL A 353 -12.91 -3.38 -14.10
C VAL A 353 -12.78 -2.10 -14.89
N VAL A 354 -13.70 -1.14 -14.74
CA VAL A 354 -13.66 0.13 -15.48
C VAL A 354 -12.45 0.95 -15.06
N THR A 355 -12.10 0.99 -13.77
CA THR A 355 -10.88 1.67 -13.30
C THR A 355 -9.62 1.06 -13.92
N LEU A 356 -9.53 -0.26 -13.96
CA LEU A 356 -8.39 -0.95 -14.59
C LEU A 356 -8.32 -0.69 -16.09
N LEU A 357 -9.46 -0.70 -16.79
CA LEU A 357 -9.51 -0.41 -18.22
C LEU A 357 -9.10 1.03 -18.52
N ILE A 358 -9.67 2.02 -17.82
CA ILE A 358 -9.28 3.43 -17.96
C ILE A 358 -7.80 3.59 -17.64
N GLY A 359 -7.31 2.97 -16.56
CA GLY A 359 -5.91 2.98 -16.18
C GLY A 359 -4.98 2.41 -17.24
N GLN A 360 -5.36 1.27 -17.84
CA GLN A 360 -4.57 0.62 -18.88
C GLN A 360 -4.58 1.41 -20.19
N ILE A 361 -5.75 1.90 -20.62
CA ILE A 361 -5.90 2.69 -21.86
C ILE A 361 -5.13 4.00 -21.72
N SER A 362 -5.33 4.75 -20.63
CA SER A 362 -4.61 6.00 -20.38
C SER A 362 -3.09 5.78 -20.26
N TYR A 363 -2.63 4.67 -19.69
CA TYR A 363 -1.21 4.31 -19.70
C TYR A 363 -0.67 4.17 -21.13
N LEU A 364 -1.40 3.45 -21.99
CA LEU A 364 -0.97 3.21 -23.38
C LEU A 364 -0.91 4.51 -24.18
N LEU A 365 -1.86 5.42 -23.97
CA LEU A 365 -1.97 6.68 -24.70
C LEU A 365 -1.04 7.77 -24.18
N LEU A 366 -0.96 7.94 -22.86
CA LEU A 366 -0.32 9.11 -22.24
C LEU A 366 1.08 8.83 -21.70
N VAL A 367 1.42 7.57 -21.39
CA VAL A 367 2.63 7.25 -20.61
C VAL A 367 3.62 6.38 -21.38
N LYS A 368 3.18 5.26 -21.97
CA LYS A 368 4.05 4.17 -22.44
C LYS A 368 5.22 4.64 -23.31
N ASN A 369 4.97 5.57 -24.24
CA ASN A 369 5.96 6.06 -25.20
C ASN A 369 6.30 7.55 -25.02
N THR A 370 6.01 8.14 -23.87
CA THR A 370 6.20 9.59 -23.61
C THR A 370 7.27 9.85 -22.56
N TRP A 371 7.56 11.13 -22.31
CA TRP A 371 8.45 11.55 -21.23
C TRP A 371 7.95 11.10 -19.85
N LEU A 372 6.62 10.98 -19.65
CA LEU A 372 6.02 10.44 -18.44
C LEU A 372 6.42 8.97 -18.24
N GLY A 373 6.44 8.17 -19.30
CA GLY A 373 6.94 6.79 -19.23
C GLY A 373 8.39 6.73 -18.80
N ALA A 374 9.23 7.63 -19.32
CA ALA A 374 10.64 7.71 -18.92
C ALA A 374 10.81 8.17 -17.46
N LEU A 375 9.95 9.06 -16.96
CA LEU A 375 9.93 9.51 -15.57
C LEU A 375 9.48 8.39 -14.62
N LEU A 376 8.38 7.71 -14.92
CA LEU A 376 7.76 6.73 -14.03
C LEU A 376 8.45 5.36 -14.06
N ASN A 377 8.80 4.88 -15.26
CA ASN A 377 9.31 3.52 -15.47
C ASN A 377 10.81 3.46 -15.81
N GLY A 378 11.47 4.62 -15.98
CA GLY A 378 12.80 4.70 -16.55
C GLY A 378 12.80 4.49 -18.08
N ARG A 379 13.91 4.84 -18.75
CA ARG A 379 14.05 4.59 -20.18
C ARG A 379 14.12 3.08 -20.41
N GLN A 380 13.16 2.53 -21.17
CA GLN A 380 13.27 1.17 -21.65
C GLN A 380 14.42 1.12 -22.66
N THR A 381 15.58 0.60 -22.25
CA THR A 381 16.64 0.27 -23.20
C THR A 381 16.08 -0.76 -24.16
N LYS A 382 15.92 -0.37 -25.43
CA LYS A 382 15.75 -1.33 -26.52
C LYS A 382 16.96 -2.27 -26.44
N ARG A 383 16.78 -3.48 -25.91
CA ARG A 383 17.79 -4.52 -26.06
C ARG A 383 17.95 -4.71 -27.56
N LYS A 384 19.07 -4.26 -28.13
CA LYS A 384 19.48 -4.71 -29.46
C LYS A 384 19.48 -6.23 -29.37
N VAL A 385 18.58 -6.87 -30.10
CA VAL A 385 18.68 -8.30 -30.37
C VAL A 385 19.98 -8.42 -31.15
N ILE A 386 21.04 -8.88 -30.48
CA ILE A 386 22.23 -9.34 -31.20
C ILE A 386 21.74 -10.61 -31.89
N GLN A 387 21.35 -10.47 -33.15
CA GLN A 387 21.23 -11.62 -34.05
C GLN A 387 22.64 -12.17 -34.17
N SER A 388 22.92 -13.27 -33.47
CA SER A 388 24.04 -14.13 -33.81
C SER A 388 23.71 -14.72 -35.18
N ALA A 389 24.42 -14.26 -36.20
CA ALA A 389 24.49 -14.90 -37.51
C ALA A 389 25.18 -16.26 -37.39
#